data_AF-A0AAX1EHH0-F1
#
_entry.id   AF-A0AAX1EHH0-F1
#
_cell.length_a   1.000
_cell.length_b   1.000
_cell.length_c   1.000
_cell.angle_alpha   90.00
_cell.angle_beta   90.00
_cell.angle_gamma   90.00
#
_symmetry.space_group_name_H-M   'P 1'
#
loop_
_entity.id
_entity.type
_entity.pdbx_description
1 polymer ?
#
loop_
_entity_poly.entity_id
_entity_poly.type
_entity_poly.pdbx_seq_one_letter_code
_entity_poly.pdbx_strand_id
1 'polypeptide(L)'
;MTKANKMFKTSLLATLFYSSNLIAAAYFPVNIENQTNIASDQNLYVLVKASLSGKDCIMSFDDNGKGQCEIISPDTPLNSYSYPLSKLTANEGKVTLYLPQVDSGRIYFSLNYPLDLHIDKKTNRIVDPDGFKPRDNNYYTLYDKVEFTFNKDGTWINPTAVDFFSIPITIEQKGAVSELNKAGLSKPRADILQQVKQQFTQYDMTTNHEWNHLFLSYDDTILRLISPGKAMIKGVPNTQPFDPDYLNNESRYGFSYIDNLWEYYKTHTLQIDCSEIAPFMKLDDYLFTGRVENDQFIFSNQSKTSTVAIAKPSLSRAFFAGAGDSFDAENNTPKAIIVRQLTSAFEVGFLPAPDKTLLNQEYFKTHKNHYYQNNDLWPSVDQGPWYDLYSKALHSFNEAIYTFAYDDALAQDGTLHDSNGNNPSPVTISLGDMSGTRIIDPYSDQNTYTVTPVIGDGSIVMYKGHQLQSNQAEHDVTIPMHVTVNGTEADIYISPQMVRPFFEAADGIVINKTSEKAATIIFPGK
;
A
#
# COMPACT_ATOMS: atom_id res chain seq x y z
N MET A 1 -47.27 -76.09 -1.89
CA MET A 1 -46.77 -75.16 -0.86
C MET A 1 -46.74 -73.76 -1.44
N THR A 2 -47.82 -72.99 -1.30
CA THR A 2 -47.89 -71.57 -1.68
C THR A 2 -49.16 -71.00 -1.04
N LYS A 3 -49.01 -70.25 0.04
CA LYS A 3 -50.03 -69.40 0.68
C LYS A 3 -49.40 -68.01 0.79
N ALA A 4 -49.91 -67.01 0.09
CA ALA A 4 -51.08 -66.19 0.44
C ALA A 4 -50.75 -65.06 1.44
N ASN A 5 -50.87 -63.83 0.91
CA ASN A 5 -51.21 -62.54 1.51
C ASN A 5 -51.33 -62.43 3.04
N LYS A 6 -50.64 -61.42 3.60
CA LYS A 6 -51.00 -60.77 4.86
C LYS A 6 -50.90 -59.23 4.77
N MET A 7 -52.09 -58.62 4.86
CA MET A 7 -52.50 -57.45 5.65
C MET A 7 -51.50 -56.37 6.10
N PHE A 8 -51.94 -55.13 5.82
CA PHE A 8 -51.68 -53.82 6.43
C PHE A 8 -51.23 -53.77 7.90
N LYS A 9 -50.27 -52.88 8.18
CA LYS A 9 -50.26 -52.00 9.36
C LYS A 9 -49.78 -50.60 8.95
N THR A 10 -50.67 -49.63 9.12
CA THR A 10 -50.42 -48.19 9.11
C THR A 10 -49.43 -47.82 10.22
N SER A 11 -48.37 -47.08 9.89
CA SER A 11 -47.53 -46.38 10.86
C SER A 11 -47.56 -44.88 10.56
N LEU A 12 -47.88 -44.14 11.61
CA LEU A 12 -47.99 -42.69 11.67
C LEU A 12 -46.57 -42.10 11.52
N LEU A 13 -46.29 -41.41 10.42
CA LEU A 13 -45.03 -40.67 10.27
C LEU A 13 -45.12 -39.38 11.10
N ALA A 14 -44.40 -39.35 12.23
CA ALA A 14 -44.06 -38.10 12.90
C ALA A 14 -42.93 -37.43 12.11
N THR A 15 -43.24 -36.34 11.42
CA THR A 15 -42.24 -35.46 10.81
C THR A 15 -41.45 -34.76 11.92
N LEU A 16 -40.22 -35.23 12.16
CA LEU A 16 -39.21 -34.44 12.86
C LEU A 16 -38.81 -33.27 11.95
N PHE A 17 -39.12 -32.05 12.39
CA PHE A 17 -38.50 -30.85 11.83
C PHE A 17 -37.02 -30.85 12.25
N TYR A 18 -36.13 -31.15 11.30
CA TYR A 18 -34.72 -30.79 11.44
C TYR A 18 -34.62 -29.27 11.38
N SER A 19 -34.52 -28.63 12.54
CA SER A 19 -33.98 -27.28 12.62
C SER A 19 -32.51 -27.35 12.21
N SER A 20 -32.20 -26.93 10.99
CA SER A 20 -30.83 -26.61 10.62
C SER A 20 -30.34 -25.52 11.57
N ASN A 21 -29.44 -25.85 12.50
CA ASN A 21 -28.67 -24.85 13.23
C ASN A 21 -27.84 -24.10 12.18
N LEU A 22 -28.37 -22.99 11.69
CA LEU A 22 -27.58 -21.99 10.97
C LEU A 22 -26.54 -21.48 11.97
N ILE A 23 -25.29 -21.91 11.79
CA ILE A 23 -24.16 -21.28 12.47
C ILE A 23 -24.18 -19.82 12.02
N ALA A 24 -24.36 -18.88 12.95
CA ALA A 24 -24.30 -17.46 12.63
C ALA A 24 -22.93 -17.17 11.97
N ALA A 25 -22.93 -16.36 10.91
CA ALA A 25 -21.69 -15.99 10.24
C ALA A 25 -20.70 -15.40 11.27
N ALA A 26 -19.47 -15.90 11.28
CA ALA A 26 -18.41 -15.36 12.11
C ALA A 26 -18.02 -13.96 11.60
N TYR A 27 -17.78 -13.05 12.53
CA TYR A 27 -17.36 -11.68 12.25
C TYR A 27 -16.10 -11.37 13.03
N PHE A 28 -15.21 -10.57 12.43
CA PHE A 28 -14.04 -9.99 13.07
C PHE A 28 -14.39 -8.61 13.64
N PRO A 29 -14.45 -8.43 14.98
CA PRO A 29 -14.74 -7.14 15.59
C PRO A 29 -13.51 -6.24 15.55
N VAL A 30 -13.64 -5.07 14.92
CA VAL A 30 -12.62 -4.04 14.78
C VAL A 30 -13.10 -2.77 15.47
N ASN A 31 -12.56 -2.47 16.64
CA ASN A 31 -12.85 -1.22 17.36
C ASN A 31 -11.97 -0.11 16.78
N ILE A 32 -12.56 1.07 16.56
CA ILE A 32 -11.86 2.26 16.06
C ILE A 32 -11.83 3.30 17.18
N GLU A 33 -10.63 3.75 17.51
CA GLU A 33 -10.40 4.83 18.46
C GLU A 33 -9.83 6.05 17.72
N ASN A 34 -10.62 7.13 17.66
CA ASN A 34 -10.20 8.40 17.10
C ASN A 34 -9.46 9.23 18.16
N GLN A 35 -8.14 9.28 18.06
CA GLN A 35 -7.26 10.09 18.92
C GLN A 35 -6.49 11.13 18.08
N THR A 36 -7.03 11.49 16.92
CA THR A 36 -6.34 12.39 15.97
C THR A 36 -6.25 13.82 16.45
N ASN A 37 -7.10 14.24 17.39
CA ASN A 37 -7.19 15.59 17.98
C ASN A 37 -7.45 16.73 16.99
N ILE A 38 -7.60 16.46 15.69
CA ILE A 38 -7.84 17.46 14.64
C ILE A 38 -9.10 17.19 13.81
N ALA A 39 -9.65 15.98 13.87
CA ALA A 39 -10.90 15.60 13.20
C ALA A 39 -11.83 14.88 14.18
N SER A 40 -13.08 15.32 14.27
CA SER A 40 -14.13 14.57 14.97
C SER A 40 -14.57 13.36 14.13
N ASP A 41 -15.34 12.44 14.71
CA ASP A 41 -15.88 11.28 13.99
C ASP A 41 -16.77 11.66 12.79
N GLN A 42 -17.30 12.88 12.75
CA GLN A 42 -18.04 13.41 11.60
C GLN A 42 -17.14 13.72 10.40
N ASN A 43 -15.86 13.99 10.66
CA ASN A 43 -14.85 14.37 9.68
C ASN A 43 -13.73 13.32 9.57
N LEU A 44 -13.89 12.16 10.19
CA LEU A 44 -13.01 11.01 10.02
C LEU A 44 -13.78 9.96 9.22
N TYR A 45 -13.25 9.56 8.07
CA TYR A 45 -13.92 8.64 7.17
C TYR A 45 -13.25 7.27 7.20
N VAL A 46 -14.05 6.22 7.05
CA VAL A 46 -13.60 4.84 6.87
C VAL A 46 -14.10 4.29 5.54
N LEU A 47 -13.23 3.58 4.83
CA LEU A 47 -13.56 2.81 3.63
C LEU A 47 -12.87 1.46 3.72
N VAL A 48 -13.61 0.37 3.48
CA VAL A 48 -13.04 -0.98 3.51
C VAL A 48 -13.22 -1.66 2.16
N LYS A 49 -12.11 -2.10 1.56
CA LYS A 49 -12.11 -3.00 0.40
C LYS A 49 -11.49 -4.34 0.77
N ALA A 50 -11.81 -5.39 0.05
CA ALA A 50 -11.18 -6.70 0.22
C ALA A 50 -11.30 -7.55 -1.06
N SER A 51 -10.90 -8.81 -0.97
CA SER A 51 -11.18 -9.85 -1.93
C SER A 51 -12.16 -10.86 -1.33
N LEU A 52 -13.22 -11.18 -2.06
CA LEU A 52 -14.16 -12.24 -1.74
C LEU A 52 -14.15 -13.25 -2.88
N SER A 53 -13.69 -14.47 -2.61
CA SER A 53 -13.56 -15.54 -3.61
C SER A 53 -12.73 -15.12 -4.84
N GLY A 54 -11.64 -14.38 -4.63
CA GLY A 54 -10.72 -13.92 -5.68
C GLY A 54 -11.18 -12.71 -6.49
N LYS A 55 -12.33 -12.11 -6.14
CA LYS A 55 -12.86 -10.89 -6.76
C LYS A 55 -12.82 -9.73 -5.77
N ASP A 56 -12.47 -8.56 -6.25
CA ASP A 56 -12.51 -7.34 -5.45
C ASP A 56 -13.95 -7.07 -4.98
N CYS A 57 -14.08 -6.73 -3.71
CA CYS A 57 -15.33 -6.31 -3.08
C CYS A 57 -15.12 -5.07 -2.23
N ILE A 58 -16.19 -4.29 -2.08
CA ILE A 58 -16.24 -3.08 -1.25
C ILE A 58 -17.22 -3.34 -0.09
N MET A 59 -16.91 -2.85 1.10
CA MET A 59 -17.70 -3.14 2.31
C MET A 59 -18.82 -2.11 2.48
N SER A 60 -20.06 -2.58 2.54
CA SER A 60 -21.17 -1.79 3.10
C SER A 60 -21.34 -2.10 4.58
N PHE A 61 -21.89 -1.15 5.32
CA PHE A 61 -22.17 -1.29 6.76
C PHE A 61 -23.62 -0.95 7.07
N ASP A 62 -24.24 -1.73 7.96
CA ASP A 62 -25.47 -1.28 8.63
C ASP A 62 -25.15 -0.30 9.77
N ASP A 63 -26.20 0.28 10.37
CA ASP A 63 -26.06 1.27 11.45
C ASP A 63 -25.29 0.72 12.68
N ASN A 64 -25.22 -0.60 12.87
CA ASN A 64 -24.50 -1.25 13.96
C ASN A 64 -23.07 -1.64 13.58
N GLY A 65 -22.58 -1.22 12.41
CA GLY A 65 -21.23 -1.51 11.92
C GLY A 65 -21.08 -2.92 11.37
N LYS A 66 -22.16 -3.66 11.11
CA LYS A 66 -22.07 -5.00 10.53
C LYS A 66 -21.79 -4.92 9.04
N GLY A 67 -20.62 -5.43 8.64
CA GLY A 67 -20.11 -5.39 7.28
C GLY A 67 -20.71 -6.45 6.36
N GLN A 68 -20.90 -6.09 5.09
CA GLN A 68 -21.09 -7.04 3.99
C GLN A 68 -20.14 -6.68 2.85
N CYS A 69 -19.36 -7.66 2.35
CA CYS A 69 -18.46 -7.41 1.23
C CYS A 69 -19.21 -7.61 -0.08
N GLU A 70 -19.48 -6.53 -0.78
CA GLU A 70 -20.21 -6.49 -2.04
C GLU A 70 -19.22 -6.57 -3.21
N ILE A 71 -19.28 -7.67 -3.98
CA ILE A 71 -18.43 -7.83 -5.17
C ILE A 71 -18.75 -6.69 -6.15
N ILE A 72 -17.70 -6.00 -6.61
CA ILE A 72 -17.86 -4.85 -7.49
C ILE A 72 -18.28 -5.23 -8.91
N SER A 73 -18.84 -4.26 -9.60
CA SER A 73 -19.04 -4.22 -11.04
C SER A 73 -18.42 -2.93 -11.60
N PRO A 74 -18.20 -2.78 -12.92
CA PRO A 74 -17.61 -1.56 -13.48
C PRO A 74 -18.34 -0.25 -13.16
N ASP A 75 -19.63 -0.33 -12.79
CA ASP A 75 -20.49 0.81 -12.48
C ASP A 75 -20.76 0.97 -10.97
N THR A 76 -20.07 0.20 -10.11
CA THR A 76 -20.23 0.32 -8.65
C THR A 76 -19.79 1.72 -8.17
N PRO A 77 -20.65 2.48 -7.47
CA PRO A 77 -20.36 3.85 -7.06
C PRO A 77 -19.50 3.87 -5.79
N LEU A 78 -18.18 3.66 -5.93
CA LEU A 78 -17.25 3.50 -4.81
C LEU A 78 -17.24 4.68 -3.82
N ASN A 79 -17.51 5.90 -4.29
CA ASN A 79 -17.62 7.10 -3.45
C ASN A 79 -18.69 7.01 -2.34
N SER A 80 -19.70 6.15 -2.53
CA SER A 80 -20.80 5.95 -1.57
C SER A 80 -20.40 5.02 -0.41
N TYR A 81 -19.24 4.37 -0.49
CA TYR A 81 -18.72 3.43 0.50
C TYR A 81 -17.63 4.04 1.40
N SER A 82 -17.42 5.35 1.33
CA SER A 82 -16.62 6.10 2.30
C SER A 82 -17.54 6.71 3.35
N TYR A 83 -17.52 6.17 4.56
CA TYR A 83 -18.45 6.52 5.63
C TYR A 83 -17.78 7.43 6.65
N PRO A 84 -18.35 8.60 6.99
CA PRO A 84 -17.94 9.29 8.21
C PRO A 84 -18.20 8.37 9.41
N LEU A 85 -17.24 8.29 10.32
CA LEU A 85 -17.27 7.37 11.47
C LEU A 85 -18.50 7.62 12.35
N SER A 86 -18.99 8.86 12.42
CA SER A 86 -20.20 9.26 13.14
C SER A 86 -21.50 8.61 12.64
N LYS A 87 -21.52 8.06 11.42
CA LYS A 87 -22.69 7.33 10.90
C LYS A 87 -22.80 5.91 11.45
N LEU A 88 -21.75 5.39 12.06
CA LEU A 88 -21.72 4.07 12.65
C LEU A 88 -22.01 4.19 14.14
N THR A 89 -22.86 3.31 14.68
CA THR A 89 -23.27 3.40 16.08
C THR A 89 -22.08 3.14 17.00
N ALA A 90 -21.77 4.11 17.86
CA ALA A 90 -20.81 3.94 18.93
C ALA A 90 -21.45 3.18 20.10
N ASN A 91 -20.82 2.10 20.54
CA ASN A 91 -21.17 1.38 21.76
C ASN A 91 -20.14 1.71 22.83
N GLU A 92 -20.59 2.26 23.97
CA GLU A 92 -19.71 2.69 25.07
C GLU A 92 -18.60 3.68 24.63
N GLY A 93 -18.88 4.51 23.62
CA GLY A 93 -17.93 5.48 23.07
C GLY A 93 -16.92 4.90 22.07
N LYS A 94 -17.10 3.66 21.62
CA LYS A 94 -16.27 3.03 20.59
C LYS A 94 -17.11 2.67 19.37
N VAL A 95 -16.62 3.03 18.18
CA VAL A 95 -17.20 2.55 16.92
C VAL A 95 -16.58 1.20 16.60
N THR A 96 -17.41 0.19 16.39
CA THR A 96 -16.97 -1.18 16.09
C THR A 96 -17.47 -1.58 14.71
N LEU A 97 -16.56 -2.00 13.84
CA LEU A 97 -16.89 -2.69 12.59
C LEU A 97 -16.90 -4.20 12.85
N TYR A 98 -17.87 -4.90 12.30
CA TYR A 98 -17.89 -6.36 12.28
C TYR A 98 -17.62 -6.80 10.85
N LEU A 99 -16.39 -7.21 10.56
CA LEU A 99 -15.95 -7.56 9.21
C LEU A 99 -16.21 -9.05 8.93
N PRO A 100 -16.82 -9.42 7.78
CA PRO A 100 -17.01 -10.81 7.41
C PRO A 100 -15.68 -11.44 6.99
N GLN A 101 -15.66 -12.76 6.82
CA GLN A 101 -14.49 -13.45 6.28
C GLN A 101 -14.18 -13.00 4.85
N VAL A 102 -12.97 -12.47 4.64
CA VAL A 102 -12.44 -11.94 3.39
C VAL A 102 -10.92 -12.06 3.38
N ASP A 103 -10.32 -12.05 2.20
CA ASP A 103 -8.87 -12.04 2.02
C ASP A 103 -8.41 -10.66 1.53
N SER A 104 -7.14 -10.30 1.74
CA SER A 104 -6.53 -9.08 1.16
C SER A 104 -7.31 -7.79 1.46
N GLY A 105 -7.85 -7.69 2.67
CA GLY A 105 -8.62 -6.55 3.15
C GLY A 105 -7.76 -5.33 3.44
N ARG A 106 -8.31 -4.14 3.21
CA ARG A 106 -7.71 -2.85 3.57
C ARG A 106 -8.76 -1.97 4.20
N ILE A 107 -8.46 -1.47 5.39
CA ILE A 107 -9.27 -0.48 6.11
C ILE A 107 -8.55 0.86 5.97
N TYR A 108 -9.10 1.72 5.12
CA TYR A 108 -8.60 3.07 4.92
C TYR A 108 -9.25 4.04 5.89
N PHE A 109 -8.46 4.98 6.39
CA PHE A 109 -8.91 6.11 7.17
C PHE A 109 -8.51 7.41 6.50
N SER A 110 -9.41 8.37 6.37
CA SER A 110 -9.10 9.69 5.80
C SER A 110 -9.69 10.83 6.63
N LEU A 111 -8.98 11.96 6.68
CA LEU A 111 -9.34 13.13 7.49
C LEU A 111 -9.98 14.23 6.63
N ASN A 112 -11.07 14.79 7.14
CA ASN A 112 -11.97 15.80 6.56
C ASN A 112 -12.64 15.47 5.22
N TYR A 113 -12.07 14.58 4.42
CA TYR A 113 -12.56 14.26 3.09
C TYR A 113 -12.61 12.74 2.88
N PRO A 114 -13.70 12.21 2.27
CA PRO A 114 -13.78 10.81 1.91
C PRO A 114 -12.77 10.46 0.81
N LEU A 115 -12.35 9.20 0.77
CA LEU A 115 -11.58 8.69 -0.36
C LEU A 115 -12.46 8.53 -1.60
N ASP A 116 -11.86 8.79 -2.75
CA ASP A 116 -12.44 8.72 -4.09
C ASP A 116 -11.68 7.65 -4.89
N LEU A 117 -12.12 6.40 -4.74
CA LEU A 117 -11.56 5.26 -5.44
C LEU A 117 -12.27 5.05 -6.79
N HIS A 118 -11.57 4.42 -7.72
CA HIS A 118 -12.13 4.07 -9.02
C HIS A 118 -11.89 2.61 -9.39
N ILE A 119 -12.66 2.15 -10.37
CA ILE A 119 -12.55 0.80 -10.92
C ILE A 119 -11.86 0.91 -12.27
N ASP A 120 -10.77 0.18 -12.45
CA ASP A 120 -10.22 -0.04 -13.78
C ASP A 120 -11.19 -0.94 -14.55
N LYS A 121 -11.85 -0.38 -15.56
CA LYS A 121 -12.86 -1.06 -16.37
C LYS A 121 -12.30 -2.25 -17.16
N LYS A 122 -10.99 -2.26 -17.45
CA LYS A 122 -10.35 -3.35 -18.21
C LYS A 122 -10.11 -4.58 -17.35
N THR A 123 -9.70 -4.36 -16.10
CA THR A 123 -9.37 -5.44 -15.16
C THR A 123 -10.50 -5.75 -14.18
N ASN A 124 -11.50 -4.85 -14.07
CA ASN A 124 -12.56 -4.87 -13.08
C ASN A 124 -12.00 -5.00 -11.64
N ARG A 125 -10.99 -4.18 -11.34
CA ARG A 125 -10.31 -4.09 -10.03
C ARG A 125 -10.48 -2.70 -9.45
N ILE A 126 -10.58 -2.61 -8.12
CA ILE A 126 -10.49 -1.34 -7.41
C ILE A 126 -9.03 -0.90 -7.48
N VAL A 127 -8.78 0.27 -8.06
CA VAL A 127 -7.46 0.90 -8.07
C VAL A 127 -7.24 1.52 -6.69
N ASP A 128 -6.17 1.09 -6.03
CA ASP A 128 -5.78 1.65 -4.74
C ASP A 128 -5.25 3.09 -4.93
N PRO A 129 -5.46 4.00 -3.94
CA PRO A 129 -4.94 5.36 -4.03
C PRO A 129 -3.43 5.41 -4.29
N ASP A 130 -3.03 6.07 -5.37
CA ASP A 130 -1.63 6.37 -5.63
C ASP A 130 -1.25 7.69 -4.94
N GLY A 131 -0.71 7.56 -3.73
CA GLY A 131 -0.33 8.68 -2.89
C GLY A 131 0.80 9.55 -3.45
N PHE A 132 1.44 9.18 -4.57
CA PHE A 132 2.55 9.91 -5.17
C PHE A 132 2.27 10.45 -6.59
N LYS A 133 1.16 10.06 -7.22
CA LYS A 133 0.70 10.62 -8.51
C LYS A 133 -0.16 11.87 -8.26
N PRO A 134 0.27 13.10 -8.60
CA PRO A 134 -0.50 14.33 -8.33
C PRO A 134 -1.90 14.39 -8.96
N ARG A 135 -2.18 13.52 -9.93
CA ARG A 135 -3.49 13.38 -10.59
C ARG A 135 -4.41 12.37 -9.92
N ASP A 136 -3.95 11.62 -8.93
CA ASP A 136 -4.83 10.79 -8.13
C ASP A 136 -5.78 11.70 -7.33
N ASN A 137 -7.07 11.38 -7.33
CA ASN A 137 -8.09 12.19 -6.64
C ASN A 137 -7.87 12.28 -5.13
N ASN A 138 -7.09 11.35 -4.57
CA ASN A 138 -6.76 11.27 -3.16
C ASN A 138 -5.39 11.89 -2.83
N TYR A 139 -4.67 12.41 -3.82
CA TYR A 139 -3.30 12.90 -3.65
C TYR A 139 -3.19 13.92 -2.50
N TYR A 140 -4.13 14.85 -2.37
CA TYR A 140 -4.13 15.87 -1.32
C TYR A 140 -4.82 15.45 -0.01
N THR A 141 -5.51 14.32 0.01
CA THR A 141 -6.24 13.84 1.19
C THR A 141 -5.27 13.22 2.19
N LEU A 142 -5.31 13.62 3.46
CA LEU A 142 -4.58 12.90 4.50
C LEU A 142 -5.30 11.57 4.77
N TYR A 143 -4.69 10.46 4.36
CA TYR A 143 -5.19 9.12 4.57
C TYR A 143 -4.08 8.14 4.88
N ASP A 144 -4.43 7.02 5.52
CA ASP A 144 -3.56 5.88 5.77
C ASP A 144 -4.40 4.60 5.88
N LYS A 145 -3.77 3.42 6.07
CA LYS A 145 -4.48 2.14 6.07
C LYS A 145 -3.93 1.11 7.06
N VAL A 146 -4.80 0.16 7.38
CA VAL A 146 -4.45 -1.12 8.00
C VAL A 146 -4.84 -2.24 7.03
N GLU A 147 -3.98 -3.24 6.89
CA GLU A 147 -4.26 -4.42 6.04
C GLU A 147 -4.71 -5.58 6.92
N PHE A 148 -5.61 -6.41 6.40
CA PHE A 148 -6.08 -7.58 7.13
C PHE A 148 -6.49 -8.75 6.22
N THR A 149 -6.55 -9.94 6.80
CA THR A 149 -7.26 -11.10 6.27
C THR A 149 -8.02 -11.75 7.41
N PHE A 150 -9.26 -12.16 7.16
CA PHE A 150 -10.05 -12.93 8.11
C PHE A 150 -10.66 -14.13 7.39
N ASN A 151 -10.29 -15.33 7.80
CA ASN A 151 -10.85 -16.56 7.23
C ASN A 151 -10.97 -17.64 8.32
N LYS A 152 -11.26 -18.88 7.91
CA LYS A 152 -11.43 -20.01 8.84
C LYS A 152 -10.20 -20.30 9.70
N ASP A 153 -9.01 -19.92 9.23
CA ASP A 153 -7.73 -20.18 9.90
C ASP A 153 -7.34 -19.06 10.87
N GLY A 154 -8.13 -17.98 10.92
CA GLY A 154 -7.91 -16.88 11.85
C GLY A 154 -7.97 -15.50 11.23
N THR A 155 -7.37 -14.55 11.94
CA THR A 155 -7.15 -13.18 11.48
C THR A 155 -5.67 -12.90 11.35
N TRP A 156 -5.30 -12.08 10.37
CA TRP A 156 -4.00 -11.45 10.22
C TRP A 156 -4.27 -9.97 10.01
N ILE A 157 -3.60 -9.10 10.76
CA ILE A 157 -3.80 -7.65 10.67
C ILE A 157 -2.49 -6.91 10.97
N ASN A 158 -2.14 -5.91 10.16
CA ASN A 158 -0.90 -5.18 10.29
C ASN A 158 -1.07 -3.69 9.97
N PRO A 159 -0.42 -2.77 10.72
CA PRO A 159 -0.18 -1.42 10.24
C PRO A 159 0.87 -1.50 9.13
N THR A 160 0.80 -0.61 8.15
CA THR A 160 1.73 -0.64 7.02
C THR A 160 2.17 0.75 6.63
N ALA A 161 3.47 0.85 6.38
CA ALA A 161 4.17 1.98 5.79
C ALA A 161 4.93 1.54 4.52
N VAL A 162 4.57 0.39 3.91
CA VAL A 162 5.20 -0.14 2.68
C VAL A 162 5.03 0.80 1.51
N ASP A 163 3.88 1.49 1.41
CA ASP A 163 3.67 2.51 0.41
C ASP A 163 4.10 3.90 0.92
N PHE A 164 3.69 4.24 2.14
CA PHE A 164 3.98 5.51 2.80
C PHE A 164 3.52 5.48 4.26
N PHE A 165 4.02 6.43 5.07
CA PHE A 165 3.47 6.81 6.37
C PHE A 165 2.74 8.16 6.28
N SER A 166 1.53 8.26 6.85
CA SER A 166 0.71 9.48 6.83
C SER A 166 0.04 9.75 8.17
N ILE A 167 -0.64 8.76 8.75
CA ILE A 167 -1.35 8.87 10.04
C ILE A 167 -0.69 7.87 11.00
N PRO A 168 -0.30 8.26 12.23
CA PRO A 168 0.13 7.29 13.24
C PRO A 168 -1.03 6.33 13.52
N ILE A 169 -0.82 5.04 13.28
CA ILE A 169 -1.81 4.00 13.55
C ILE A 169 -1.17 2.97 14.46
N THR A 170 -1.90 2.58 15.50
CA THR A 170 -1.58 1.39 16.31
C THR A 170 -2.71 0.38 16.25
N ILE A 171 -2.37 -0.89 16.36
CA ILE A 171 -3.32 -2.00 16.48
C ILE A 171 -3.02 -2.81 17.74
N GLU A 172 -4.05 -3.27 18.45
CA GLU A 172 -3.92 -4.18 19.61
C GLU A 172 -5.00 -5.28 19.56
N GLN A 173 -4.57 -6.54 19.59
CA GLN A 173 -5.46 -7.70 19.61
C GLN A 173 -5.03 -8.67 20.71
N LYS A 174 -5.78 -8.70 21.81
CA LYS A 174 -5.40 -9.47 23.01
C LYS A 174 -5.37 -10.98 22.83
N GLY A 175 -6.17 -11.51 21.89
CA GLY A 175 -6.19 -12.94 21.56
C GLY A 175 -5.16 -13.33 20.50
N ALA A 176 -4.31 -12.41 20.03
CA ALA A 176 -3.25 -12.74 19.09
C ALA A 176 -2.25 -13.74 19.72
N VAL A 177 -1.85 -14.72 18.91
CA VAL A 177 -0.87 -15.78 19.20
C VAL A 177 0.47 -15.57 18.50
N SER A 178 0.58 -14.51 17.69
CA SER A 178 1.86 -13.99 17.17
C SER A 178 2.80 -13.54 18.31
N GLU A 179 4.07 -13.27 18.00
CA GLU A 179 5.04 -12.77 19.00
C GLU A 179 4.60 -11.43 19.60
N LEU A 180 3.83 -10.65 18.84
CA LEU A 180 3.26 -9.38 19.23
C LEU A 180 1.75 -9.50 19.40
N ASN A 181 1.20 -8.74 20.33
CA ASN A 181 -0.24 -8.47 20.46
C ASN A 181 -0.60 -7.00 20.22
N LYS A 182 0.42 -6.16 19.98
CA LYS A 182 0.29 -4.74 19.66
C LYS A 182 1.39 -4.35 18.66
N ALA A 183 1.05 -3.49 17.70
CA ALA A 183 1.97 -2.98 16.69
C ALA A 183 1.58 -1.56 16.25
N GLY A 184 2.46 -0.92 15.48
CA GLY A 184 2.28 0.41 14.90
C GLY A 184 2.87 1.55 15.72
N LEU A 185 3.00 2.72 15.09
CA LEU A 185 3.67 3.88 15.68
C LEU A 185 2.72 4.65 16.60
N SER A 186 3.07 4.78 17.88
CA SER A 186 2.20 5.37 18.91
C SER A 186 2.49 6.84 19.22
N LYS A 187 3.63 7.36 18.74
CA LYS A 187 4.03 8.75 18.97
C LYS A 187 3.15 9.73 18.15
N PRO A 188 3.00 10.98 18.60
CA PRO A 188 2.38 12.03 17.79
C PRO A 188 3.07 12.16 16.43
N ARG A 189 2.29 12.46 15.39
CA ARG A 189 2.82 12.57 14.01
C ARG A 189 3.97 13.56 13.90
N ALA A 190 3.88 14.70 14.59
CA ALA A 190 4.92 15.73 14.58
C ALA A 190 6.27 15.17 15.07
N ASP A 191 6.25 14.41 16.16
CA ASP A 191 7.43 13.77 16.74
C ASP A 191 8.00 12.70 15.79
N ILE A 192 7.13 11.91 15.14
CA ILE A 192 7.54 10.91 14.15
C ILE A 192 8.28 11.58 12.99
N LEU A 193 7.65 12.57 12.35
CA LEU A 193 8.25 13.28 11.21
C LEU A 193 9.53 14.04 11.61
N GLN A 194 9.58 14.60 12.82
CA GLN A 194 10.79 15.25 13.34
C GLN A 194 11.93 14.25 13.52
N GLN A 195 11.68 13.09 14.13
CA GLN A 195 12.68 12.05 14.31
C GLN A 195 13.17 11.51 12.97
N VAL A 196 12.28 11.31 11.99
CA VAL A 196 12.67 10.90 10.63
C VAL A 196 13.60 11.95 10.01
N LYS A 197 13.24 13.24 10.07
CA LYS A 197 14.12 14.33 9.58
C LYS A 197 15.49 14.33 10.27
N GLN A 198 15.54 14.05 11.57
CA GLN A 198 16.80 13.94 12.31
C GLN A 198 17.63 12.74 11.85
N GLN A 199 17.01 11.57 11.64
CA GLN A 199 17.68 10.38 11.09
C GLN A 199 18.22 10.68 9.69
N PHE A 200 17.43 11.32 8.82
CA PHE A 200 17.88 11.69 7.48
C PHE A 200 19.04 12.68 7.54
N THR A 201 18.94 13.74 8.35
CA THR A 201 20.04 14.70 8.54
C THR A 201 21.33 14.04 9.04
N GLN A 202 21.21 13.00 9.88
CA GLN A 202 22.35 12.32 10.47
C GLN A 202 23.01 11.30 9.53
N TYR A 203 22.21 10.57 8.76
CA TYR A 203 22.67 9.39 8.04
C TYR A 203 22.62 9.51 6.51
N ASP A 204 21.87 10.47 5.95
CA ASP A 204 21.92 10.78 4.52
C ASP A 204 23.23 11.50 4.21
N MET A 205 24.16 10.76 3.62
CA MET A 205 25.48 11.25 3.23
C MET A 205 25.50 11.72 1.77
N THR A 206 24.36 11.68 1.06
CA THR A 206 24.30 12.19 -0.31
C THR A 206 24.47 13.70 -0.34
N THR A 207 25.25 14.17 -1.31
CA THR A 207 25.50 15.62 -1.47
C THR A 207 24.25 16.42 -1.83
N ASN A 208 23.21 15.75 -2.34
CA ASN A 208 21.96 16.35 -2.76
C ASN A 208 20.80 16.08 -1.80
N HIS A 209 21.05 15.46 -0.64
CA HIS A 209 20.03 15.11 0.35
C HIS A 209 18.86 14.31 -0.23
N GLU A 210 19.17 13.27 -1.00
CA GLU A 210 18.21 12.46 -1.77
C GLU A 210 17.04 11.95 -0.93
N TRP A 211 17.30 11.57 0.33
CA TRP A 211 16.27 10.99 1.19
C TRP A 211 15.19 11.99 1.59
N ASN A 212 15.47 13.30 1.54
CA ASN A 212 14.45 14.31 1.77
C ASN A 212 13.36 14.35 0.68
N HIS A 213 13.61 13.77 -0.50
CA HIS A 213 12.60 13.66 -1.56
C HIS A 213 11.45 12.70 -1.20
N LEU A 214 11.58 11.92 -0.13
CA LEU A 214 10.51 11.06 0.39
C LEU A 214 9.41 11.86 1.11
N PHE A 215 9.67 13.11 1.52
CA PHE A 215 8.64 13.97 2.11
C PHE A 215 7.76 14.60 1.04
N LEU A 216 6.60 14.00 0.81
CA LEU A 216 5.58 14.59 -0.05
C LEU A 216 4.87 15.73 0.69
N SER A 217 5.02 16.95 0.20
CA SER A 217 4.42 18.15 0.81
C SER A 217 3.56 18.93 -0.17
N TYR A 218 2.54 19.61 0.35
CA TYR A 218 1.71 20.56 -0.36
C TYR A 218 1.38 21.73 0.56
N ASP A 219 1.59 22.97 0.10
CA ASP A 219 1.36 24.23 0.85
C ASP A 219 1.89 24.17 2.31
N ASP A 220 3.18 23.82 2.45
CA ASP A 220 3.94 23.60 3.69
C ASP A 220 3.44 22.47 4.61
N THR A 221 2.35 21.78 4.24
CA THR A 221 1.92 20.55 4.92
C THR A 221 2.62 19.35 4.32
N ILE A 222 3.35 18.59 5.13
CA ILE A 222 3.75 17.23 4.77
C ILE A 222 2.48 16.39 4.71
N LEU A 223 2.14 15.89 3.53
CA LEU A 223 1.02 14.98 3.32
C LEU A 223 1.42 13.57 3.76
N ARG A 224 2.56 13.08 3.28
CA ARG A 224 3.04 11.71 3.51
C ARG A 224 4.56 11.67 3.52
N LEU A 225 5.11 10.67 4.22
CA LEU A 225 6.47 10.20 4.02
C LEU A 225 6.38 8.94 3.14
N ILE A 226 6.78 9.03 1.89
CA ILE A 226 6.64 7.98 0.87
C ILE A 226 7.80 6.99 0.96
N SER A 227 7.56 5.69 0.77
CA SER A 227 8.65 4.72 0.74
C SER A 227 9.51 4.89 -0.52
N PRO A 228 10.81 4.53 -0.50
CA PRO A 228 11.72 4.78 -1.62
C PRO A 228 11.23 4.16 -2.93
N GLY A 229 10.80 2.89 -2.90
CA GLY A 229 10.30 2.20 -4.10
C GLY A 229 9.09 2.86 -4.75
N LYS A 230 8.23 3.53 -3.97
CA LYS A 230 7.08 4.30 -4.48
C LYS A 230 7.45 5.71 -4.91
N ALA A 231 8.48 6.29 -4.31
CA ALA A 231 8.99 7.60 -4.69
C ALA A 231 9.78 7.59 -6.02
N MET A 232 10.18 6.41 -6.52
CA MET A 232 10.93 6.25 -7.78
C MET A 232 10.04 6.32 -9.04
N ILE A 233 9.28 7.40 -9.21
CA ILE A 233 8.47 7.64 -10.42
C ILE A 233 9.17 8.59 -11.39
N LYS A 234 8.89 8.46 -12.68
CA LYS A 234 9.45 9.31 -13.74
C LYS A 234 8.35 10.18 -14.35
N GLY A 235 8.73 11.35 -14.86
CA GLY A 235 7.87 12.17 -15.73
C GLY A 235 6.74 12.90 -15.03
N VAL A 236 6.84 13.15 -13.73
CA VAL A 236 5.89 14.02 -13.02
C VAL A 236 6.39 15.47 -13.04
N PRO A 237 5.68 16.40 -13.70
CA PRO A 237 6.11 17.79 -13.79
C PRO A 237 6.16 18.45 -12.41
N ASN A 238 7.15 19.32 -12.19
CA ASN A 238 7.31 20.13 -10.99
C ASN A 238 7.46 19.33 -9.67
N THR A 239 7.82 18.04 -9.75
CA THR A 239 8.23 17.25 -8.59
C THR A 239 9.70 16.83 -8.71
N GLN A 240 10.31 16.50 -7.56
CA GLN A 240 11.65 15.93 -7.48
C GLN A 240 11.51 14.56 -6.79
N PRO A 241 11.16 13.50 -7.55
CA PRO A 241 11.03 12.16 -7.00
C PRO A 241 12.39 11.61 -6.55
N PHE A 242 12.35 10.58 -5.70
CA PHE A 242 13.56 9.86 -5.28
C PHE A 242 14.23 9.22 -6.50
N ASP A 243 15.55 9.35 -6.62
CA ASP A 243 16.29 8.93 -7.80
C ASP A 243 16.13 7.41 -8.05
N PRO A 244 15.50 6.99 -9.17
CA PRO A 244 15.36 5.57 -9.51
C PRO A 244 16.71 4.88 -9.75
N ASP A 245 17.78 5.65 -10.00
CA ASP A 245 19.12 5.16 -10.27
C ASP A 245 20.04 5.29 -9.04
N TYR A 246 19.51 5.57 -7.83
CA TYR A 246 20.25 5.70 -6.56
C TYR A 246 21.35 4.63 -6.33
N LEU A 247 21.02 3.35 -6.55
CA LEU A 247 21.93 2.22 -6.35
C LEU A 247 22.81 1.91 -7.59
N ASN A 248 22.66 2.65 -8.69
CA ASN A 248 23.28 2.36 -9.97
C ASN A 248 23.78 3.62 -10.71
N ASN A 249 24.20 4.65 -9.97
CA ASN A 249 24.68 5.91 -10.54
C ASN A 249 25.97 6.39 -9.85
N GLU A 250 27.09 5.77 -10.22
CA GLU A 250 28.43 6.13 -9.71
C GLU A 250 28.78 7.60 -9.97
N SER A 251 28.36 8.16 -11.10
CA SER A 251 28.68 9.56 -11.43
C SER A 251 28.06 10.57 -10.46
N ARG A 252 26.87 10.23 -9.90
CA ARG A 252 26.14 11.08 -8.94
C ARG A 252 26.54 10.76 -7.50
N TYR A 253 26.62 9.47 -7.15
CA TYR A 253 26.79 9.03 -5.77
C TYR A 253 28.21 8.52 -5.46
N GLY A 254 29.14 8.54 -6.40
CA GLY A 254 30.52 8.08 -6.22
C GLY A 254 30.66 6.56 -6.05
N PHE A 255 29.57 5.81 -6.14
CA PHE A 255 29.52 4.36 -5.97
C PHE A 255 28.30 3.79 -6.72
N SER A 256 28.49 2.68 -7.45
CA SER A 256 27.39 1.89 -8.02
C SER A 256 27.19 0.63 -7.17
N TYR A 257 26.22 0.67 -6.26
CA TYR A 257 25.95 -0.44 -5.34
C TYR A 257 25.66 -1.75 -6.09
N ILE A 258 24.80 -1.72 -7.12
CA ILE A 258 24.38 -2.92 -7.86
C ILE A 258 25.56 -3.53 -8.62
N ASP A 259 26.37 -2.72 -9.33
CA ASP A 259 27.52 -3.26 -10.05
C ASP A 259 28.56 -3.87 -9.11
N ASN A 260 28.86 -3.20 -7.99
CA ASN A 260 29.80 -3.71 -7.01
C ASN A 260 29.29 -4.98 -6.31
N LEU A 261 27.98 -5.10 -6.09
CA LEU A 261 27.37 -6.32 -5.53
C LEU A 261 27.49 -7.49 -6.50
N TRP A 262 27.25 -7.24 -7.79
CA TRP A 262 27.42 -8.26 -8.83
C TRP A 262 28.88 -8.68 -8.97
N GLU A 263 29.82 -7.73 -8.91
CA GLU A 263 31.26 -8.03 -8.96
C GLU A 263 31.69 -8.90 -7.77
N TYR A 264 31.25 -8.55 -6.55
CA TYR A 264 31.59 -9.31 -5.34
C TYR A 264 31.19 -10.79 -5.45
N TYR A 265 29.99 -11.07 -5.97
CA TYR A 265 29.50 -12.45 -6.10
C TYR A 265 30.06 -13.22 -7.31
N LYS A 266 30.97 -12.66 -8.12
CA LYS A 266 31.73 -13.44 -9.11
C LYS A 266 32.70 -14.42 -8.45
N THR A 267 33.23 -14.07 -7.27
CA THR A 267 34.21 -14.88 -6.53
C THR A 267 33.68 -15.40 -5.18
N HIS A 268 32.52 -14.93 -4.74
CA HIS A 268 31.88 -15.34 -3.49
C HIS A 268 30.53 -15.99 -3.75
N THR A 269 30.04 -16.74 -2.77
CA THR A 269 28.77 -17.45 -2.83
C THR A 269 27.81 -17.00 -1.74
N LEU A 270 26.51 -17.06 -2.02
CA LEU A 270 25.44 -16.79 -1.08
C LEU A 270 24.49 -17.99 -1.03
N GLN A 271 24.02 -18.39 0.14
CA GLN A 271 23.11 -19.53 0.28
C GLN A 271 21.74 -19.07 0.77
N ILE A 272 20.67 -19.60 0.16
CA ILE A 272 19.28 -19.32 0.51
C ILE A 272 18.57 -20.64 0.79
N ASP A 273 17.94 -20.76 1.96
CA ASP A 273 17.02 -21.86 2.27
C ASP A 273 15.63 -21.57 1.70
N CYS A 274 15.20 -22.38 0.72
CA CYS A 274 13.89 -22.29 0.08
C CYS A 274 12.90 -23.36 0.57
N SER A 275 13.15 -24.03 1.70
CA SER A 275 12.33 -25.16 2.17
C SER A 275 10.87 -24.81 2.45
N GLU A 276 10.56 -23.53 2.67
CA GLU A 276 9.19 -23.01 2.82
C GLU A 276 8.27 -23.35 1.64
N ILE A 277 8.81 -23.54 0.43
CA ILE A 277 8.00 -23.85 -0.76
C ILE A 277 7.65 -25.33 -0.88
N ALA A 278 8.19 -26.20 -0.03
CA ALA A 278 8.00 -27.66 -0.13
C ALA A 278 6.54 -28.13 -0.21
N PRO A 279 5.55 -27.47 0.45
CA PRO A 279 4.14 -27.81 0.30
C PRO A 279 3.57 -27.52 -1.11
N PHE A 280 4.19 -26.63 -1.87
CA PHE A 280 3.71 -26.13 -3.17
C PHE A 280 4.50 -26.68 -4.36
N MET A 281 5.79 -26.97 -4.16
CA MET A 281 6.70 -27.40 -5.21
C MET A 281 7.68 -28.44 -4.65
N LYS A 282 7.67 -29.65 -5.23
CA LYS A 282 8.60 -30.71 -4.85
C LYS A 282 9.92 -30.55 -5.62
N LEU A 283 11.01 -30.34 -4.89
CA LEU A 283 12.39 -30.36 -5.39
C LEU A 283 13.21 -31.48 -4.74
N ASP A 284 14.36 -31.83 -5.34
CA ASP A 284 15.30 -32.81 -4.77
C ASP A 284 15.94 -32.32 -3.48
N ASP A 285 16.22 -31.02 -3.43
CA ASP A 285 16.69 -30.27 -2.27
C ASP A 285 16.32 -28.78 -2.43
N TYR A 286 16.28 -28.05 -1.30
CA TYR A 286 15.80 -26.67 -1.24
C TYR A 286 16.89 -25.67 -0.84
N LEU A 287 18.15 -26.08 -0.72
CA LEU A 287 19.24 -25.16 -0.42
C LEU A 287 19.86 -24.65 -1.72
N PHE A 288 19.62 -23.39 -2.04
CA PHE A 288 20.13 -22.76 -3.25
C PHE A 288 21.43 -22.01 -2.95
N THR A 289 22.48 -22.31 -3.71
CA THR A 289 23.75 -21.57 -3.67
C THR A 289 23.87 -20.69 -4.90
N GLY A 290 23.98 -19.38 -4.67
CA GLY A 290 24.13 -18.33 -5.66
C GLY A 290 25.57 -17.93 -5.91
N ARG A 291 25.90 -17.62 -7.16
CA ARG A 291 27.08 -16.83 -7.58
C ARG A 291 26.80 -16.11 -8.89
N VAL A 292 27.59 -15.08 -9.21
CA VAL A 292 27.43 -14.34 -10.46
C VAL A 292 28.25 -15.00 -11.59
N GLU A 293 27.56 -15.34 -12.67
CA GLU A 293 28.14 -15.85 -13.92
C GLU A 293 27.45 -15.19 -15.10
N ASN A 294 28.20 -14.80 -16.14
CA ASN A 294 27.64 -14.16 -17.34
C ASN A 294 26.69 -12.97 -17.03
N ASP A 295 27.05 -12.16 -16.03
CA ASP A 295 26.27 -11.01 -15.54
C ASP A 295 24.89 -11.34 -14.94
N GLN A 296 24.67 -12.61 -14.57
CA GLN A 296 23.49 -13.08 -13.87
C GLN A 296 23.86 -13.67 -12.52
N PHE A 297 23.08 -13.39 -11.49
CA PHE A 297 23.18 -14.07 -10.20
C PHE A 297 22.45 -15.40 -10.30
N ILE A 298 23.20 -16.49 -10.45
CA ILE A 298 22.68 -17.84 -10.67
C ILE A 298 22.68 -18.62 -9.37
N PHE A 299 21.48 -18.97 -8.89
CA PHE A 299 21.23 -19.81 -7.74
C PHE A 299 20.88 -21.22 -8.19
N SER A 300 21.69 -22.21 -7.81
CA SER A 300 21.41 -23.62 -8.07
C SER A 300 21.21 -24.38 -6.77
N ASN A 301 20.24 -25.30 -6.74
CA ASN A 301 20.12 -26.24 -5.64
C ASN A 301 21.33 -27.20 -5.60
N GLN A 302 21.54 -27.92 -4.50
CA GLN A 302 22.72 -28.75 -4.28
C GLN A 302 22.85 -29.88 -5.33
N SER A 303 21.72 -30.47 -5.71
CA SER A 303 21.62 -31.50 -6.75
C SER A 303 21.76 -30.96 -8.18
N LYS A 304 21.75 -29.63 -8.36
CA LYS A 304 21.81 -28.93 -9.66
C LYS A 304 20.68 -29.30 -10.62
N THR A 305 19.54 -29.71 -10.08
CA THR A 305 18.33 -30.03 -10.86
C THR A 305 17.37 -28.84 -10.97
N SER A 306 17.56 -27.80 -10.16
CA SER A 306 16.81 -26.54 -10.22
C SER A 306 17.75 -25.35 -10.16
N THR A 307 17.48 -24.35 -11.01
CA THR A 307 18.28 -23.13 -11.12
C THR A 307 17.37 -21.93 -11.27
N VAL A 308 17.70 -20.85 -10.56
CA VAL A 308 17.11 -19.52 -10.70
C VAL A 308 18.20 -18.55 -11.14
N ALA A 309 17.97 -17.85 -12.25
CA ALA A 309 18.84 -16.77 -12.70
C ALA A 309 18.17 -15.43 -12.45
N ILE A 310 18.88 -14.50 -11.81
CA ILE A 310 18.46 -13.12 -11.60
C ILE A 310 19.40 -12.25 -12.44
N ALA A 311 18.85 -11.61 -13.48
CA ALA A 311 19.60 -10.62 -14.26
C ALA A 311 19.95 -9.42 -13.37
N LYS A 312 21.08 -8.76 -13.63
CA LYS A 312 21.44 -7.53 -12.92
C LYS A 312 20.36 -6.46 -13.08
N PRO A 313 19.72 -5.98 -12.00
CA PRO A 313 18.74 -4.92 -12.09
C PRO A 313 19.39 -3.63 -12.60
N SER A 314 18.66 -2.89 -13.41
CA SER A 314 19.06 -1.57 -13.91
C SER A 314 18.61 -0.44 -12.99
N LEU A 315 17.52 -0.65 -12.24
CA LEU A 315 16.89 0.34 -11.36
C LEU A 315 16.94 -0.10 -9.90
N SER A 316 17.04 0.87 -9.01
CA SER A 316 17.12 0.69 -7.56
C SER A 316 15.84 0.10 -6.95
N ARG A 317 14.70 0.30 -7.62
CA ARG A 317 13.39 -0.19 -7.16
C ARG A 317 13.36 -1.69 -6.90
N ALA A 318 14.13 -2.48 -7.66
CA ALA A 318 14.22 -3.93 -7.46
C ALA A 318 14.57 -4.27 -6.00
N PHE A 319 15.52 -3.53 -5.41
CA PHE A 319 15.94 -3.72 -4.03
C PHE A 319 14.98 -3.09 -3.02
N PHE A 320 14.58 -1.82 -3.19
CA PHE A 320 13.71 -1.13 -2.22
C PHE A 320 12.24 -1.57 -2.20
N ALA A 321 11.76 -2.22 -3.25
CA ALA A 321 10.40 -2.72 -3.33
C ALA A 321 10.32 -4.25 -3.30
N GLY A 322 11.45 -4.94 -3.44
CA GLY A 322 11.49 -6.37 -3.70
C GLY A 322 10.77 -6.77 -4.98
N ALA A 323 10.63 -5.85 -5.93
CA ALA A 323 9.81 -6.02 -7.13
C ALA A 323 10.25 -5.09 -8.27
N GLY A 324 9.85 -5.44 -9.49
CA GLY A 324 10.23 -4.77 -10.73
C GLY A 324 11.59 -5.22 -11.26
N ASP A 325 11.76 -5.06 -12.57
CA ASP A 325 12.94 -5.56 -13.29
C ASP A 325 13.10 -7.08 -13.07
N SER A 326 14.29 -7.57 -12.76
CA SER A 326 14.56 -8.98 -12.56
C SER A 326 14.02 -9.56 -11.24
N PHE A 327 13.52 -8.71 -10.34
CA PHE A 327 13.00 -9.12 -9.02
C PHE A 327 11.53 -9.55 -9.06
N ASP A 328 10.80 -9.33 -10.16
CA ASP A 328 9.44 -9.86 -10.31
C ASP A 328 9.45 -11.40 -10.22
N ALA A 329 8.71 -11.94 -9.26
CA ALA A 329 8.67 -13.38 -8.98
C ALA A 329 7.24 -13.85 -8.71
N GLU A 330 6.89 -15.02 -9.25
CA GLU A 330 5.64 -15.69 -8.90
C GLU A 330 5.72 -16.27 -7.49
N ASN A 331 4.63 -16.15 -6.74
CA ASN A 331 4.50 -16.72 -5.40
C ASN A 331 4.81 -18.23 -5.41
N ASN A 332 5.28 -18.74 -4.26
CA ASN A 332 5.56 -20.17 -4.05
C ASN A 332 6.64 -20.77 -4.98
N THR A 333 7.56 -19.94 -5.47
CA THR A 333 8.72 -20.37 -6.28
C THR A 333 10.04 -20.14 -5.52
N PRO A 334 11.14 -20.83 -5.86
CA PRO A 334 12.45 -20.52 -5.29
C PRO A 334 12.86 -19.07 -5.55
N LYS A 335 12.49 -18.51 -6.72
CA LYS A 335 12.78 -17.11 -7.05
C LYS A 335 12.14 -16.14 -6.05
N ALA A 336 10.89 -16.37 -5.64
CA ALA A 336 10.23 -15.52 -4.65
C ALA A 336 10.97 -15.52 -3.30
N ILE A 337 11.40 -16.68 -2.82
CA ILE A 337 12.18 -16.77 -1.57
C ILE A 337 13.54 -16.10 -1.72
N ILE A 338 14.25 -16.33 -2.83
CA ILE A 338 15.55 -15.69 -3.10
C ILE A 338 15.42 -14.16 -3.15
N VAL A 339 14.44 -13.63 -3.88
CA VAL A 339 14.17 -12.18 -3.96
C VAL A 339 13.82 -11.62 -2.59
N ARG A 340 12.98 -12.31 -1.81
CA ARG A 340 12.67 -11.94 -0.42
C ARG A 340 13.95 -11.77 0.39
N GLN A 341 14.82 -12.80 0.43
CA GLN A 341 16.03 -12.74 1.25
C GLN A 341 17.03 -11.69 0.75
N LEU A 342 17.18 -11.51 -0.56
CA LEU A 342 18.06 -10.48 -1.12
C LEU A 342 17.57 -9.07 -0.77
N THR A 343 16.26 -8.86 -0.87
CA THR A 343 15.60 -7.59 -0.49
C THR A 343 15.81 -7.33 0.99
N SER A 344 15.36 -8.22 1.87
CA SER A 344 15.45 -8.03 3.32
C SER A 344 16.90 -7.85 3.79
N ALA A 345 17.88 -8.52 3.17
CA ALA A 345 19.29 -8.32 3.48
C ALA A 345 19.84 -6.98 2.97
N PHE A 346 19.42 -6.49 1.81
CA PHE A 346 19.76 -5.15 1.34
C PHE A 346 19.20 -4.06 2.27
N GLU A 347 17.91 -4.16 2.61
CA GLU A 347 17.17 -3.15 3.38
C GLU A 347 17.86 -2.82 4.70
N VAL A 348 18.46 -3.83 5.35
CA VAL A 348 19.20 -3.67 6.63
C VAL A 348 20.72 -3.54 6.49
N GLY A 349 21.26 -3.47 5.28
CA GLY A 349 22.70 -3.29 5.03
C GLY A 349 23.55 -4.55 5.12
N PHE A 350 22.95 -5.74 5.03
CA PHE A 350 23.65 -7.04 5.10
C PHE A 350 24.18 -7.55 3.76
N LEU A 351 23.90 -6.85 2.66
CA LEU A 351 24.48 -7.17 1.36
C LEU A 351 25.65 -6.23 1.01
N PRO A 352 26.79 -6.79 0.54
CA PRO A 352 27.09 -8.21 0.39
C PRO A 352 27.22 -8.90 1.75
N ALA A 353 26.93 -10.19 1.78
CA ALA A 353 27.20 -11.03 2.94
C ALA A 353 28.58 -11.73 2.79
N PRO A 354 29.21 -12.16 3.90
CA PRO A 354 30.40 -13.00 3.86
C PRO A 354 30.21 -14.27 2.99
N ASP A 355 31.32 -14.82 2.47
CA ASP A 355 31.27 -16.02 1.62
C ASP A 355 30.53 -17.18 2.30
N LYS A 356 29.63 -17.83 1.56
CA LYS A 356 28.83 -18.98 2.00
C LYS A 356 27.87 -18.68 3.14
N THR A 357 27.56 -17.41 3.40
CA THR A 357 26.49 -17.05 4.34
C THR A 357 25.18 -17.68 3.90
N LEU A 358 24.48 -18.31 4.85
CA LEU A 358 23.11 -18.77 4.70
C LEU A 358 22.16 -17.66 5.15
N LEU A 359 21.50 -16.99 4.22
CA LEU A 359 20.43 -16.05 4.55
C LEU A 359 19.13 -16.82 4.80
N ASN A 360 18.67 -16.75 6.03
CA ASN A 360 17.39 -17.25 6.49
C ASN A 360 16.93 -16.40 7.70
N GLN A 361 15.76 -16.73 8.24
CA GLN A 361 15.19 -16.02 9.39
C GLN A 361 16.10 -16.06 10.62
N GLU A 362 16.82 -17.17 10.86
CA GLU A 362 17.74 -17.29 12.00
C GLU A 362 18.97 -16.38 11.84
N TYR A 363 19.51 -16.25 10.63
CA TYR A 363 20.60 -15.31 10.33
C TYR A 363 20.19 -13.87 10.68
N PHE A 364 19.01 -13.45 10.21
CA PHE A 364 18.47 -12.12 10.50
C PHE A 364 18.26 -11.91 12.01
N LYS A 365 17.61 -12.87 12.68
CA LYS A 365 17.37 -12.83 14.12
C LYS A 365 18.65 -12.70 14.94
N THR A 366 19.67 -13.49 14.61
CA THR A 366 20.95 -13.50 15.34
C THR A 366 21.80 -12.24 15.11
N HIS A 367 21.60 -11.56 13.99
CA HIS A 367 22.34 -10.34 13.61
C HIS A 367 21.53 -9.05 13.78
N LYS A 368 20.32 -9.09 14.37
CA LYS A 368 19.42 -7.93 14.51
C LYS A 368 20.08 -6.64 15.06
N ASN A 369 21.07 -6.78 15.95
CA ASN A 369 21.81 -5.64 16.50
C ASN A 369 22.68 -4.88 15.47
N HIS A 370 22.86 -5.42 14.27
CA HIS A 370 23.63 -4.85 13.18
C HIS A 370 22.76 -4.27 12.05
N TYR A 371 21.44 -4.25 12.20
CA TYR A 371 20.57 -3.69 11.17
C TYR A 371 20.84 -2.19 10.95
N TYR A 372 20.69 -1.78 9.69
CA TYR A 372 20.76 -0.38 9.23
C TYR A 372 22.09 0.28 9.59
N GLN A 373 23.18 -0.46 9.36
CA GLN A 373 24.56 -0.02 9.53
C GLN A 373 25.29 -0.13 8.20
N ASN A 374 26.35 0.65 8.05
CA ASN A 374 27.23 0.51 6.88
C ASN A 374 27.87 -0.87 6.91
N ASN A 375 27.93 -1.51 5.74
CA ASN A 375 28.51 -2.83 5.61
C ASN A 375 30.03 -2.73 5.50
N ASP A 376 30.76 -3.35 6.43
CA ASP A 376 32.23 -3.33 6.48
C ASP A 376 32.90 -4.04 5.29
N LEU A 377 32.16 -4.80 4.49
CA LEU A 377 32.65 -5.39 3.24
C LEU A 377 32.72 -4.37 2.09
N TRP A 378 32.06 -3.22 2.24
CA TRP A 378 32.20 -2.13 1.29
C TRP A 378 33.45 -1.29 1.56
N PRO A 379 34.07 -0.72 0.51
CA PRO A 379 35.05 0.33 0.70
C PRO A 379 34.42 1.51 1.44
N SER A 380 35.24 2.30 2.15
CA SER A 380 34.79 3.59 2.66
C SER A 380 34.34 4.46 1.50
N VAL A 381 33.09 4.91 1.54
CA VAL A 381 32.44 5.74 0.52
C VAL A 381 31.85 6.95 1.20
N ASP A 382 32.03 8.12 0.59
CA ASP A 382 31.67 9.41 1.18
C ASP A 382 30.18 9.78 0.96
N GLN A 383 29.44 8.95 0.22
CA GLN A 383 28.00 9.08 -0.01
C GLN A 383 27.27 7.76 0.31
N GLY A 384 25.96 7.86 0.50
CA GLY A 384 25.09 6.76 0.93
C GLY A 384 23.94 7.30 1.78
N PRO A 385 23.29 6.45 2.61
CA PRO A 385 23.68 5.09 2.96
C PRO A 385 23.28 4.03 1.93
N TRP A 386 23.86 2.83 2.04
CA TRP A 386 23.61 1.70 1.15
C TRP A 386 22.73 0.62 1.81
N TYR A 387 21.69 1.09 2.47
CA TYR A 387 20.60 0.36 3.11
C TYR A 387 19.37 1.29 3.13
N ASP A 388 18.21 0.82 3.57
CA ASP A 388 17.03 1.67 3.63
C ASP A 388 16.97 2.56 4.87
N LEU A 389 17.23 3.84 4.64
CA LEU A 389 17.15 4.87 5.67
C LEU A 389 15.70 5.22 6.04
N TYR A 390 14.73 4.99 5.15
CA TYR A 390 13.31 5.13 5.46
C TYR A 390 12.88 4.08 6.51
N SER A 391 13.14 2.80 6.25
CA SER A 391 12.92 1.73 7.23
C SER A 391 13.69 1.94 8.52
N LYS A 392 14.98 2.32 8.46
CA LYS A 392 15.78 2.67 9.66
C LYS A 392 15.07 3.71 10.52
N ALA A 393 14.57 4.78 9.89
CA ALA A 393 13.98 5.90 10.59
C ALA A 393 12.67 5.52 11.28
N LEU A 394 11.80 4.76 10.62
CA LEU A 394 10.53 4.30 11.21
C LEU A 394 10.74 3.20 12.25
N HIS A 395 11.74 2.32 12.08
CA HIS A 395 12.08 1.31 13.09
C HIS A 395 12.82 1.87 14.31
N SER A 396 13.32 3.11 14.24
CA SER A 396 14.03 3.75 15.37
C SER A 396 13.16 3.95 16.62
N PHE A 397 11.84 3.85 16.49
CA PHE A 397 10.88 3.89 17.58
C PHE A 397 10.81 2.60 18.41
N ASN A 398 11.42 1.50 17.93
CA ASN A 398 11.28 0.16 18.50
C ASN A 398 9.82 -0.31 18.61
N GLU A 399 8.99 0.14 17.67
CA GLU A 399 7.59 -0.25 17.50
C GLU A 399 7.49 -0.95 16.15
N ALA A 400 6.92 -2.16 16.13
CA ALA A 400 6.85 -2.96 14.91
C ALA A 400 5.86 -2.35 13.91
N ILE A 401 6.27 -2.20 12.65
CA ILE A 401 5.48 -1.65 11.55
C ILE A 401 6.07 -2.14 10.21
N TYR A 402 5.22 -2.44 9.25
CA TYR A 402 5.63 -2.96 7.94
C TYR A 402 6.19 -1.82 7.07
N THR A 403 7.51 -1.73 6.87
CA THR A 403 8.11 -0.57 6.16
C THR A 403 8.50 -0.83 4.69
N PHE A 404 8.72 -2.08 4.32
CA PHE A 404 8.97 -2.54 2.94
C PHE A 404 8.36 -3.94 2.76
N ALA A 405 8.21 -4.45 1.54
CA ALA A 405 7.35 -5.62 1.23
C ALA A 405 7.69 -6.95 1.95
N TYR A 406 8.88 -7.08 2.54
CA TYR A 406 9.39 -8.31 3.15
C TYR A 406 9.99 -8.09 4.56
N ASP A 407 9.44 -7.12 5.29
CA ASP A 407 9.84 -6.79 6.68
C ASP A 407 9.51 -7.93 7.67
N ASP A 408 8.61 -8.82 7.27
CA ASP A 408 8.25 -10.05 7.99
C ASP A 408 9.40 -11.06 8.05
N ALA A 409 10.25 -11.12 7.03
CA ALA A 409 11.48 -11.92 7.05
C ALA A 409 12.45 -11.46 8.15
N LEU A 410 12.34 -10.20 8.58
CA LEU A 410 13.11 -9.59 9.67
C LEU A 410 12.37 -9.58 11.01
N ALA A 411 11.11 -9.99 11.04
CA ALA A 411 10.20 -9.91 12.18
C ALA A 411 10.12 -8.48 12.77
N GLN A 412 9.99 -7.47 11.92
CA GLN A 412 9.73 -6.08 12.34
C GLN A 412 8.39 -5.53 11.82
N ASP A 413 7.65 -6.32 11.05
CA ASP A 413 6.46 -5.94 10.28
C ASP A 413 5.22 -5.59 11.12
N GLY A 414 5.11 -6.16 12.33
CA GLY A 414 3.99 -5.87 13.22
C GLY A 414 2.68 -6.56 12.87
N THR A 415 2.70 -7.66 12.10
CA THR A 415 1.51 -8.48 11.86
C THR A 415 1.07 -9.19 13.14
N LEU A 416 -0.18 -8.94 13.53
CA LEU A 416 -0.86 -9.68 14.58
C LEU A 416 -1.65 -10.83 13.98
N HIS A 417 -1.60 -12.00 14.62
CA HIS A 417 -2.35 -13.18 14.20
C HIS A 417 -3.16 -13.79 15.35
N ASP A 418 -4.47 -13.92 15.20
CA ASP A 418 -5.34 -14.74 16.07
C ASP A 418 -5.81 -15.97 15.29
N SER A 419 -5.58 -17.17 15.82
CA SER A 419 -5.88 -18.45 15.14
C SER A 419 -7.36 -18.87 15.22
N ASN A 420 -8.21 -18.15 15.95
CA ASN A 420 -9.61 -18.50 16.11
C ASN A 420 -10.50 -17.90 15.00
N GLY A 421 -10.55 -18.55 13.84
CA GLY A 421 -11.37 -18.09 12.70
C GLY A 421 -12.90 -18.16 12.91
N ASN A 422 -13.37 -18.86 13.94
CA ASN A 422 -14.82 -18.98 14.24
C ASN A 422 -15.32 -17.87 15.17
N ASN A 423 -14.45 -17.36 16.04
CA ASN A 423 -14.77 -16.31 17.00
C ASN A 423 -13.48 -15.53 17.36
N PRO A 424 -12.93 -14.77 16.40
CA PRO A 424 -11.68 -14.05 16.62
C PRO A 424 -11.86 -13.01 17.73
N SER A 425 -10.81 -12.81 18.51
CA SER A 425 -10.79 -11.74 19.51
C SER A 425 -10.87 -10.36 18.83
N PRO A 426 -11.53 -9.37 19.46
CA PRO A 426 -11.57 -8.02 18.93
C PRO A 426 -10.17 -7.43 18.78
N VAL A 427 -9.94 -6.71 17.68
CA VAL A 427 -8.80 -5.81 17.52
C VAL A 427 -9.23 -4.37 17.76
N THR A 428 -8.35 -3.56 18.34
CA THR A 428 -8.53 -2.11 18.44
C THR A 428 -7.53 -1.43 17.52
N ILE A 429 -8.01 -0.59 16.60
CA ILE A 429 -7.23 0.32 15.77
C ILE A 429 -7.32 1.71 16.40
N SER A 430 -6.20 2.31 16.78
CA SER A 430 -6.15 3.68 17.28
C SER A 430 -5.47 4.59 16.27
N LEU A 431 -6.17 5.65 15.84
CA LEU A 431 -5.63 6.71 15.00
C LEU A 431 -5.02 7.79 15.90
N GLY A 432 -3.69 7.86 15.92
CA GLY A 432 -2.92 8.65 16.87
C GLY A 432 -2.91 10.15 16.60
N ASP A 433 -2.24 10.89 17.49
CA ASP A 433 -2.28 12.34 17.55
C ASP A 433 -1.70 13.01 16.29
N MET A 434 -2.52 13.85 15.66
CA MET A 434 -2.18 14.63 14.47
C MET A 434 -2.06 16.13 14.77
N SER A 435 -2.09 16.53 16.04
CA SER A 435 -2.03 17.94 16.47
C SER A 435 -0.90 18.71 15.79
N GLY A 436 -1.19 19.94 15.36
CA GLY A 436 -0.26 20.77 14.61
C GLY A 436 -0.19 20.45 13.11
N THR A 437 -0.82 19.37 12.63
CA THR A 437 -0.97 19.11 11.19
C THR A 437 -2.06 20.01 10.61
N ARG A 438 -1.71 20.86 9.65
CA ARG A 438 -2.67 21.64 8.88
C ARG A 438 -3.34 20.75 7.84
N ILE A 439 -4.63 20.48 7.99
CA ILE A 439 -5.43 19.86 6.93
C ILE A 439 -5.78 20.93 5.91
N ILE A 440 -5.30 20.78 4.68
CA ILE A 440 -5.61 21.69 3.59
C ILE A 440 -6.95 21.27 2.99
N ASP A 441 -7.76 22.24 2.59
CA ASP A 441 -8.92 22.00 1.74
C ASP A 441 -8.47 22.08 0.27
N PRO A 442 -8.20 20.95 -0.41
CA PRO A 442 -7.80 20.98 -1.82
C PRO A 442 -8.96 21.32 -2.76
N TYR A 443 -10.19 21.51 -2.24
CA TYR A 443 -11.38 21.81 -3.02
C TYR A 443 -11.81 23.27 -2.91
N SER A 444 -11.24 24.03 -1.97
CA SER A 444 -11.56 25.44 -1.79
C SER A 444 -10.60 26.32 -2.59
N ASP A 445 -11.14 27.00 -3.61
CA ASP A 445 -10.45 28.03 -4.36
C ASP A 445 -11.37 29.23 -4.56
N GLN A 446 -11.06 30.32 -3.89
CA GLN A 446 -11.85 31.56 -3.91
C GLN A 446 -11.51 32.46 -5.11
N ASN A 447 -10.56 32.05 -5.95
CA ASN A 447 -10.18 32.81 -7.12
C ASN A 447 -11.17 32.60 -8.27
N THR A 448 -11.19 33.58 -9.18
CA THR A 448 -11.75 33.41 -10.51
C THR A 448 -10.62 33.37 -11.53
N TYR A 449 -10.82 32.58 -12.58
CA TYR A 449 -9.82 32.35 -13.61
C TYR A 449 -10.34 32.77 -14.99
N THR A 450 -9.39 33.20 -15.83
CA THR A 450 -9.56 33.13 -17.28
C THR A 450 -9.09 31.76 -17.75
N VAL A 451 -10.00 30.96 -18.30
CA VAL A 451 -9.74 29.58 -18.75
C VAL A 451 -9.78 29.53 -20.26
N THR A 452 -8.70 29.07 -20.89
CA THR A 452 -8.68 28.80 -22.34
C THR A 452 -8.73 27.29 -22.56
N PRO A 453 -9.87 26.73 -23.03
CA PRO A 453 -9.97 25.31 -23.34
C PRO A 453 -9.26 24.99 -24.66
N VAL A 454 -8.56 23.86 -24.73
CA VAL A 454 -8.08 23.24 -25.96
C VAL A 454 -8.80 21.92 -26.09
N ILE A 455 -9.63 21.76 -27.12
CA ILE A 455 -10.54 20.61 -27.24
C ILE A 455 -10.00 19.69 -28.31
N GLY A 456 -9.60 18.47 -27.92
CA GLY A 456 -9.16 17.45 -28.85
C GLY A 456 -10.27 17.00 -29.81
N ASP A 457 -9.86 16.48 -30.97
CA ASP A 457 -10.77 16.09 -32.03
C ASP A 457 -11.85 15.10 -31.55
N GLY A 458 -13.11 15.35 -31.94
CA GLY A 458 -14.25 14.51 -31.60
C GLY A 458 -14.80 14.66 -30.18
N SER A 459 -14.17 15.48 -29.33
CA SER A 459 -14.66 15.76 -27.97
C SER A 459 -15.63 16.94 -27.93
N ILE A 460 -16.66 16.81 -27.09
CA ILE A 460 -17.65 17.84 -26.78
C ILE A 460 -17.52 18.19 -25.31
N VAL A 461 -17.26 19.46 -25.00
CA VAL A 461 -17.18 19.97 -23.63
C VAL A 461 -18.25 21.03 -23.43
N MET A 462 -19.15 20.80 -22.48
CA MET A 462 -20.20 21.73 -22.10
C MET A 462 -19.82 22.47 -20.81
N TYR A 463 -20.06 23.77 -20.76
CA TYR A 463 -19.89 24.62 -19.58
C TYR A 463 -21.05 25.61 -19.51
N LYS A 464 -21.70 25.76 -18.36
CA LYS A 464 -22.85 26.70 -18.16
C LYS A 464 -23.95 26.60 -19.25
N GLY A 465 -24.16 25.42 -19.82
CA GLY A 465 -25.21 25.15 -20.81
C GLY A 465 -24.81 25.41 -22.27
N HIS A 466 -23.59 25.87 -22.57
CA HIS A 466 -23.08 26.01 -23.93
C HIS A 466 -21.86 25.11 -24.18
N GLN A 467 -21.63 24.79 -25.47
CA GLN A 467 -20.45 24.04 -25.88
C GLN A 467 -19.25 24.99 -25.96
N LEU A 468 -18.17 24.64 -25.27
CA LEU A 468 -16.91 25.38 -25.34
C LEU A 468 -16.30 25.29 -26.75
N GLN A 469 -15.65 26.37 -27.18
CA GLN A 469 -14.89 26.41 -28.44
C GLN A 469 -13.39 26.35 -28.12
N SER A 470 -12.65 25.52 -28.87
CA SER A 470 -11.21 25.42 -28.67
C SER A 470 -10.52 26.77 -28.90
N ASN A 471 -9.61 27.14 -28.00
CA ASN A 471 -8.87 28.39 -27.95
C ASN A 471 -9.71 29.66 -27.72
N GLN A 472 -10.96 29.53 -27.27
CA GLN A 472 -11.80 30.66 -26.88
C GLN A 472 -11.88 30.76 -25.36
N ALA A 473 -11.39 31.87 -24.80
CA ALA A 473 -11.32 32.04 -23.34
C ALA A 473 -12.72 32.22 -22.70
N GLU A 474 -12.90 31.56 -21.57
CA GLU A 474 -13.97 31.77 -20.61
C GLU A 474 -13.42 32.64 -19.46
N HIS A 475 -14.15 33.69 -19.08
CA HIS A 475 -13.75 34.61 -18.02
C HIS A 475 -14.58 34.39 -16.76
N ASP A 476 -14.05 34.86 -15.63
CA ASP A 476 -14.71 34.77 -14.32
C ASP A 476 -15.14 33.34 -13.97
N VAL A 477 -14.32 32.36 -14.35
CA VAL A 477 -14.56 30.94 -14.05
C VAL A 477 -14.26 30.71 -12.58
N THR A 478 -15.30 30.35 -11.82
CA THR A 478 -15.21 29.88 -10.43
C THR A 478 -14.78 28.42 -10.39
N ILE A 479 -14.16 28.00 -9.28
CA ILE A 479 -13.71 26.63 -9.05
C ILE A 479 -14.57 25.96 -7.96
N PRO A 480 -14.99 24.69 -8.16
CA PRO A 480 -14.77 23.86 -9.34
C PRO A 480 -15.44 24.40 -10.61
N MET A 481 -14.76 24.24 -11.74
CA MET A 481 -15.35 24.45 -13.06
C MET A 481 -16.15 23.20 -13.41
N HIS A 482 -17.47 23.26 -13.18
CA HIS A 482 -18.40 22.19 -13.54
C HIS A 482 -18.58 22.10 -15.06
N VAL A 483 -18.15 20.99 -15.66
CA VAL A 483 -18.27 20.72 -17.10
C VAL A 483 -18.90 19.36 -17.37
N THR A 484 -19.34 19.16 -18.60
CA THR A 484 -19.67 17.84 -19.13
C THR A 484 -18.74 17.53 -20.29
N VAL A 485 -17.92 16.49 -20.16
CA VAL A 485 -17.00 16.01 -21.21
C VAL A 485 -17.61 14.76 -21.85
N ASN A 486 -18.01 14.85 -23.12
CA ASN A 486 -18.62 13.75 -23.87
C ASN A 486 -19.83 13.09 -23.17
N GLY A 487 -20.59 13.87 -22.39
CA GLY A 487 -21.74 13.39 -21.62
C GLY A 487 -21.43 12.96 -20.18
N THR A 488 -20.16 12.96 -19.77
CA THR A 488 -19.73 12.66 -18.39
C THR A 488 -19.48 13.96 -17.63
N GLU A 489 -20.10 14.11 -16.45
CA GLU A 489 -19.88 15.26 -15.57
C GLU A 489 -18.48 15.24 -14.95
N ALA A 490 -17.86 16.42 -14.85
CA ALA A 490 -16.57 16.60 -14.22
C ALA A 490 -16.42 17.98 -13.59
N ASP A 491 -15.77 17.99 -12.44
CA ASP A 491 -15.37 19.17 -11.68
C ASP A 491 -13.86 19.36 -11.86
N ILE A 492 -13.49 20.50 -12.45
CA ILE A 492 -12.09 20.83 -12.69
C ILE A 492 -11.61 21.88 -11.69
N TYR A 493 -10.52 21.59 -11.00
CA TYR A 493 -9.84 22.47 -10.06
C TYR A 493 -8.50 22.91 -10.65
N ILE A 494 -8.18 24.21 -10.54
CA ILE A 494 -6.95 24.78 -11.12
C ILE A 494 -5.82 24.85 -10.09
N SER A 495 -6.14 25.04 -8.82
CA SER A 495 -5.16 25.19 -7.74
C SER A 495 -5.70 24.58 -6.44
N PRO A 496 -5.42 23.30 -6.13
CA PRO A 496 -4.56 22.39 -6.89
C PRO A 496 -5.18 21.91 -8.21
N GLN A 497 -4.35 21.42 -9.12
CA GLN A 497 -4.77 20.87 -10.40
C GLN A 497 -5.39 19.49 -10.20
N MET A 498 -6.69 19.36 -10.42
CA MET A 498 -7.43 18.11 -10.16
C MET A 498 -8.70 18.03 -11.00
N VAL A 499 -9.12 16.82 -11.32
CA VAL A 499 -10.38 16.53 -12.03
C VAL A 499 -11.15 15.49 -11.24
N ARG A 500 -12.43 15.74 -10.93
CA ARG A 500 -13.27 14.82 -10.15
C ARG A 500 -14.68 14.65 -10.74
N PRO A 501 -15.37 13.53 -10.47
CA PRO A 501 -14.80 12.27 -10.02
C PRO A 501 -13.84 11.70 -11.08
N PHE A 502 -13.15 10.60 -10.77
CA PHE A 502 -12.33 9.94 -11.78
C PHE A 502 -13.22 9.34 -12.88
N PHE A 503 -12.81 9.51 -14.13
CA PHE A 503 -13.32 8.79 -15.31
C PHE A 503 -12.18 8.61 -16.31
N GLU A 504 -12.30 7.65 -17.24
CA GLU A 504 -11.18 7.26 -18.13
C GLU A 504 -10.57 8.44 -18.92
N ALA A 505 -11.40 9.37 -19.39
CA ALA A 505 -10.90 10.55 -20.10
C ALA A 505 -10.31 11.63 -19.17
N ALA A 506 -10.52 11.58 -17.85
CA ALA A 506 -9.95 12.52 -16.89
C ALA A 506 -8.42 12.45 -16.86
N ASP A 507 -7.83 11.26 -17.03
CA ASP A 507 -6.36 11.08 -17.09
C ASP A 507 -5.72 11.88 -18.24
N GLY A 508 -6.47 12.11 -19.32
CA GLY A 508 -6.05 12.89 -20.48
C GLY A 508 -6.31 14.39 -20.36
N ILE A 509 -7.04 14.85 -19.34
CA ILE A 509 -7.26 16.28 -19.11
C ILE A 509 -6.02 16.88 -18.49
N VAL A 510 -5.43 17.89 -19.14
CA VAL A 510 -4.21 18.56 -18.68
C VAL A 510 -4.53 20.00 -18.32
N ILE A 511 -4.24 20.38 -17.08
CA ILE A 511 -4.46 21.72 -16.55
C ILE A 511 -3.10 22.42 -16.50
N ASN A 512 -2.92 23.43 -17.35
CA ASN A 512 -1.70 24.22 -17.41
C ASN A 512 -1.99 25.61 -16.84
N LYS A 513 -1.53 25.88 -15.62
CA LYS A 513 -1.65 27.22 -15.03
C LYS A 513 -0.69 28.16 -15.76
N THR A 514 -1.25 29.16 -16.44
CA THR A 514 -0.48 30.13 -17.26
C THR A 514 -0.17 31.42 -16.49
N SER A 515 -0.95 31.73 -15.44
CA SER A 515 -0.66 32.78 -14.46
C SER A 515 -1.41 32.51 -13.15
N GLU A 516 -1.31 33.40 -12.15
CA GLU A 516 -2.07 33.27 -10.92
C GLU A 516 -3.59 33.18 -11.12
N LYS A 517 -4.12 33.82 -12.17
CA LYS A 517 -5.56 33.89 -12.49
C LYS A 517 -5.90 33.42 -13.91
N ALA A 518 -5.03 32.63 -14.53
CA ALA A 518 -5.31 32.06 -15.84
C ALA A 518 -4.78 30.63 -15.98
N ALA A 519 -5.51 29.82 -16.75
CA ALA A 519 -5.11 28.47 -17.09
C ALA A 519 -5.54 28.09 -18.51
N THR A 520 -4.76 27.20 -19.13
CA THR A 520 -5.17 26.45 -20.31
C THR A 520 -5.60 25.06 -19.87
N ILE A 521 -6.79 24.61 -20.27
CA ILE A 521 -7.28 23.25 -19.98
C ILE A 521 -7.35 22.49 -21.29
N ILE A 522 -6.54 21.44 -21.42
CA ILE A 522 -6.50 20.58 -22.59
C ILE A 522 -7.41 19.39 -22.31
N PHE A 523 -8.42 19.19 -23.16
CA PHE A 523 -9.31 18.04 -23.15
C PHE A 523 -8.85 17.05 -24.23
N PRO A 524 -8.73 15.76 -23.92
CA PRO A 524 -8.26 14.77 -24.89
C PRO A 524 -9.27 14.58 -26.02
N GLY A 525 -8.79 14.12 -27.18
CA GLY A 525 -9.65 13.67 -28.27
C GLY A 525 -10.37 12.36 -27.93
N LYS A 526 -11.40 12.03 -28.73
CA LYS A 526 -12.22 10.82 -28.53
C LYS A 526 -11.68 9.61 -29.29
#